data_AF-A0A497K7J1-F1
#
_entry.id   AF-A0A497K7J1-F1
#
_cell.length_a   1.000
_cell.length_b   1.000
_cell.length_c   1.000
_cell.angle_alpha   90.00
_cell.angle_beta   90.00
_cell.angle_gamma   90.00
#
_symmetry.space_group_name_H-M   'P 1'
#
loop_
_entity.id
_entity.type
_entity.pdbx_description
1 polymer ?
#
loop_
_entity_poly.entity_id
_entity_poly.type
_entity_poly.pdbx_seq_one_letter_code
_entity_poly.pdbx_strand_id
1 'polypeptide(L)'
;MVGVEEFVSIGEIDILELLGIREFVEGQVRKKKIELVNLLFKQDYWSELFTVIQDATASKSVTISPSGILDVIIKYLIKTCDLSSYVGEEIGSESIMEMLSEGLSSALETNFNGALQYILNVWKGTLPPDLSFALTIGQRLDRVSRLYALSQIAPIGHNPQAILESLIAGADTRLREKLSTAKQTYIEYLTAKNSGLTNFVTQLDNYVADTVNMLVFGTIAFIDALQGVINAVAQEHLARLNQLEDNLEANELRKLHEIIDTETYDQRLTEIDVDVTATINTYDIWIEEIDAMIDEYANWLNTYANDIAITLTDLYDAYESIVNAIINKIADKISGFTDEGDMKNLALELYEDLRAYRKAGFKYS
;
A
#
# COMPACT_ATOMS: atom_id res chain seq x y z
N MET A 1 -0.14 -75.35 -59.00
CA MET A 1 -1.23 -75.84 -59.88
C MET A 1 -1.48 -77.29 -59.55
N VAL A 2 -2.73 -77.74 -59.71
CA VAL A 2 -3.31 -78.92 -59.02
C VAL A 2 -3.40 -78.68 -57.50
N GLY A 3 -4.52 -78.89 -56.81
CA GLY A 3 -5.85 -79.28 -57.32
C GLY A 3 -6.68 -79.86 -56.16
N VAL A 4 -7.82 -79.22 -55.90
CA VAL A 4 -8.95 -79.60 -55.02
C VAL A 4 -8.97 -81.05 -54.50
N GLU A 5 -9.19 -81.20 -53.19
CA GLU A 5 -10.16 -82.20 -52.69
C GLU A 5 -11.21 -81.48 -51.81
N GLU A 6 -12.47 -81.84 -52.05
CA GLU A 6 -13.66 -81.19 -51.50
C GLU A 6 -13.98 -81.74 -50.10
N PHE A 7 -14.43 -80.87 -49.18
CA PHE A 7 -15.14 -81.33 -47.98
C PHE A 7 -16.44 -80.54 -47.75
N VAL A 8 -17.51 -81.07 -48.36
CA VAL A 8 -18.92 -80.96 -47.96
C VAL A 8 -19.49 -79.54 -47.82
N SER A 9 -20.00 -78.97 -48.92
CA SER A 9 -20.98 -77.89 -48.88
C SER A 9 -22.42 -78.44 -48.80
N ILE A 10 -23.26 -77.81 -47.99
CA ILE A 10 -24.73 -77.97 -48.03
C ILE A 10 -25.33 -76.56 -47.99
N GLY A 11 -25.69 -76.05 -49.16
CA GLY A 11 -26.17 -74.67 -49.33
C GLY A 11 -25.03 -73.63 -49.42
N GLU A 12 -25.36 -72.43 -49.90
CA GLU A 12 -24.42 -71.31 -50.14
C GLU A 12 -24.03 -70.57 -48.85
N ILE A 13 -23.76 -71.32 -47.78
CA ILE A 13 -23.25 -70.80 -46.51
C ILE A 13 -22.02 -71.65 -46.17
N ASP A 14 -20.85 -71.03 -46.24
CA ASP A 14 -19.63 -71.66 -45.71
C ASP A 14 -19.80 -71.82 -44.20
N ILE A 15 -19.88 -73.07 -43.73
CA ILE A 15 -20.18 -73.41 -42.33
C ILE A 15 -19.08 -72.86 -41.39
N LEU A 16 -17.86 -72.64 -41.91
CA LEU A 16 -16.76 -72.03 -41.18
C LEU A 16 -16.94 -70.51 -40.98
N GLU A 17 -17.68 -69.86 -41.86
CA GLU A 17 -18.00 -68.44 -41.82
C GLU A 17 -19.18 -68.19 -40.86
N LEU A 18 -20.23 -69.01 -40.91
CA LEU A 18 -21.38 -68.93 -40.00
C LEU A 18 -21.03 -69.18 -38.52
N LEU A 19 -19.96 -69.93 -38.25
CA LEU A 19 -19.49 -70.25 -36.90
C LEU A 19 -18.40 -69.30 -36.37
N GLY A 20 -18.01 -68.27 -37.13
CA GLY A 20 -16.90 -67.36 -36.77
C GLY A 20 -15.53 -68.06 -36.73
N ILE A 21 -15.43 -69.30 -37.21
CA ILE A 21 -14.20 -70.10 -37.19
C ILE A 21 -13.18 -69.47 -38.13
N ARG A 22 -13.62 -68.93 -39.26
CA ARG A 22 -12.78 -68.17 -40.19
C ARG A 22 -12.13 -66.97 -39.51
N GLU A 23 -12.91 -66.10 -38.87
CA GLU A 23 -12.41 -64.94 -38.12
C GLU A 23 -11.47 -65.35 -36.98
N PHE A 24 -11.79 -66.43 -36.25
CA PHE A 24 -10.93 -66.96 -35.22
C PHE A 24 -9.59 -67.47 -35.79
N VAL A 25 -9.60 -68.20 -36.91
CA VAL A 25 -8.37 -68.70 -37.57
C VAL A 25 -7.54 -67.54 -38.12
N GLU A 26 -8.16 -66.58 -38.81
CA GLU A 26 -7.48 -65.38 -39.31
C GLU A 26 -6.90 -64.53 -38.16
N GLY A 27 -7.65 -64.37 -37.07
CA GLY A 27 -7.21 -63.72 -35.84
C GLY A 27 -6.04 -64.44 -35.15
N GLN A 28 -6.05 -65.77 -35.06
CA GLN A 28 -4.92 -66.55 -34.54
C GLN A 28 -3.71 -66.51 -35.46
N VAL A 29 -3.90 -66.43 -36.79
CA VAL A 29 -2.80 -66.23 -37.75
C VAL A 29 -2.18 -64.83 -37.59
N ARG A 30 -3.01 -63.78 -37.51
CA ARG A 30 -2.56 -62.40 -37.21
C ARG A 30 -1.83 -62.32 -35.88
N LYS A 31 -2.36 -62.95 -34.82
CA LYS A 31 -1.72 -63.05 -33.50
C LYS A 31 -0.36 -63.76 -33.58
N LYS A 32 -0.28 -64.91 -34.24
CA LYS A 32 0.99 -65.64 -34.43
C LYS A 32 2.01 -64.86 -35.26
N LYS A 33 1.58 -64.05 -36.23
CA LYS A 33 2.46 -63.12 -36.94
C LYS A 33 3.02 -62.06 -35.99
N ILE A 34 2.20 -61.46 -35.12
CA ILE A 34 2.66 -60.51 -34.09
C ILE A 34 3.61 -61.19 -33.09
N GLU A 35 3.30 -62.40 -32.61
CA GLU A 35 4.17 -63.18 -31.72
C GLU A 35 5.51 -63.52 -32.40
N LEU A 36 5.51 -63.82 -33.70
CA LEU A 36 6.71 -64.12 -34.49
C LEU A 36 7.53 -62.85 -34.80
N VAL A 37 6.90 -61.70 -35.04
CA VAL A 37 7.56 -60.39 -35.10
C VAL A 37 8.22 -60.08 -33.76
N ASN A 38 7.51 -60.24 -32.64
CA ASN A 38 8.05 -60.05 -31.30
C ASN A 38 9.16 -61.07 -30.93
N LEU A 39 9.19 -62.25 -31.55
CA LEU A 39 10.26 -63.23 -31.38
C LEU A 39 11.51 -62.85 -32.18
N LEU A 40 11.34 -62.39 -33.43
CA LEU A 40 12.42 -62.04 -34.34
C LEU A 40 13.06 -60.68 -34.02
N PHE A 41 12.25 -59.68 -33.68
CA PHE A 41 12.65 -58.28 -33.45
C PHE A 41 12.60 -57.86 -31.97
N LYS A 42 12.24 -58.79 -31.06
CA LYS A 42 12.11 -58.57 -29.60
C LYS A 42 11.11 -57.45 -29.24
N GLN A 43 11.07 -57.05 -27.97
CA GLN A 43 10.35 -55.83 -27.55
C GLN A 43 11.00 -54.56 -28.13
N ASP A 44 12.24 -54.67 -28.61
CA ASP A 44 13.06 -53.60 -29.15
C ASP A 44 12.30 -52.80 -30.22
N TYR A 45 11.60 -53.47 -31.15
CA TYR A 45 10.81 -52.84 -32.21
C TYR A 45 9.73 -51.86 -31.70
N TRP A 46 9.00 -52.22 -30.64
CA TRP A 46 7.98 -51.35 -30.05
C TRP A 46 8.60 -50.25 -29.19
N SER A 47 9.74 -50.53 -28.55
CA SER A 47 10.49 -49.51 -27.81
C SER A 47 11.09 -48.46 -28.75
N GLU A 48 11.58 -48.87 -29.93
CA GLU A 48 12.12 -47.99 -30.97
C GLU A 48 11.10 -46.94 -31.41
N LEU A 49 9.81 -47.30 -31.51
CA LEU A 49 8.75 -46.32 -31.81
C LEU A 49 8.70 -45.18 -30.78
N PHE A 50 8.93 -45.43 -29.50
CA PHE A 50 9.00 -44.36 -28.48
C PHE A 50 10.37 -43.67 -28.44
N THR A 51 11.45 -44.39 -28.76
CA THR A 51 12.82 -43.87 -28.80
C THR A 51 13.03 -42.92 -30.00
N VAL A 52 12.33 -43.11 -31.13
CA VAL A 52 12.41 -42.23 -32.32
C VAL A 52 12.20 -40.75 -31.98
N ILE A 53 11.29 -40.42 -31.04
CA ILE A 53 11.05 -39.05 -30.58
C ILE A 53 12.15 -38.56 -29.62
N GLN A 54 12.70 -39.45 -28.80
CA GLN A 54 13.73 -39.13 -27.80
C GLN A 54 15.11 -38.90 -28.45
N ASP A 55 15.41 -39.66 -29.52
CA ASP A 55 16.63 -39.55 -30.33
C ASP A 55 16.54 -38.44 -31.41
N ALA A 56 15.42 -37.70 -31.47
CA ALA A 56 15.22 -36.65 -32.45
C ALA A 56 16.24 -35.52 -32.25
N THR A 57 16.97 -35.16 -33.31
CA THR A 57 18.17 -34.30 -33.17
C THR A 57 17.82 -32.94 -32.58
N ALA A 58 18.37 -32.62 -31.40
CA ALA A 58 18.20 -31.30 -30.80
C ALA A 58 19.10 -30.25 -31.49
N SER A 59 18.67 -28.98 -31.44
CA SER A 59 19.53 -27.82 -31.78
C SER A 59 19.89 -27.07 -30.50
N LYS A 60 20.95 -26.24 -30.57
CA LYS A 60 21.21 -25.21 -29.56
C LYS A 60 19.98 -24.32 -29.32
N SER A 61 19.15 -24.12 -30.36
CA SER A 61 18.05 -23.14 -30.34
C SER A 61 16.65 -23.72 -30.59
N VAL A 62 16.45 -25.04 -30.69
CA VAL A 62 15.11 -25.70 -30.68
C VAL A 62 15.21 -27.07 -30.00
N THR A 63 14.18 -27.52 -29.28
CA THR A 63 14.24 -28.78 -28.49
C THR A 63 14.37 -30.00 -29.40
N ILE A 64 13.62 -30.02 -30.51
CA ILE A 64 13.84 -30.88 -31.67
C ILE A 64 14.13 -29.96 -32.86
N SER A 65 15.14 -30.27 -33.68
CA SER A 65 15.49 -29.49 -34.87
C SER A 65 14.48 -29.69 -36.00
N PRO A 66 14.40 -28.77 -37.00
CA PRO A 66 13.57 -29.00 -38.19
C PRO A 66 13.95 -30.29 -38.93
N SER A 67 15.23 -30.69 -38.89
CA SER A 67 15.69 -31.99 -39.41
C SER A 67 15.26 -33.15 -38.52
N GLY A 68 15.33 -33.02 -37.19
CA GLY A 68 14.84 -34.03 -36.24
C GLY A 68 13.32 -34.24 -36.35
N ILE A 69 12.56 -33.18 -36.64
CA ILE A 69 11.13 -33.22 -36.97
C ILE A 69 10.88 -34.08 -38.22
N LEU A 70 11.66 -33.87 -39.28
CA LEU A 70 11.57 -34.64 -40.52
C LEU A 70 11.98 -36.11 -40.29
N ASP A 71 13.06 -36.35 -39.56
CA ASP A 71 13.57 -37.68 -39.23
C ASP A 71 12.56 -38.50 -38.42
N VAL A 72 11.85 -37.86 -37.47
CA VAL A 72 10.77 -38.50 -36.70
C VAL A 72 9.65 -38.96 -37.64
N ILE A 73 9.15 -38.08 -38.51
CA ILE A 73 8.08 -38.41 -39.46
C ILE A 73 8.51 -39.55 -40.39
N ILE A 74 9.71 -39.47 -40.97
CA ILE A 74 10.23 -40.48 -41.90
C ILE A 74 10.40 -41.84 -41.20
N LYS A 75 10.97 -41.86 -39.99
CA LYS A 75 11.16 -43.11 -39.23
C LYS A 75 9.82 -43.75 -38.85
N TYR A 76 8.82 -42.97 -38.44
CA TYR A 76 7.48 -43.51 -38.20
C TYR A 76 6.87 -44.13 -39.46
N LEU A 77 6.89 -43.42 -40.60
CA LEU A 77 6.36 -43.94 -41.86
C LEU A 77 7.03 -45.26 -42.29
N ILE A 78 8.37 -45.35 -42.16
CA ILE A 78 9.11 -46.58 -42.45
C ILE A 78 8.66 -47.72 -41.53
N LYS A 79 8.52 -47.46 -40.22
CA LYS A 79 8.04 -48.47 -39.27
C LYS A 79 6.59 -48.90 -39.54
N THR A 80 5.70 -48.00 -39.95
CA THR A 80 4.34 -48.36 -40.39
C THR A 80 4.41 -49.33 -41.59
N CYS A 81 5.23 -49.02 -42.61
CA CYS A 81 5.41 -49.90 -43.77
C CYS A 81 6.01 -51.27 -43.39
N ASP A 82 7.01 -51.30 -42.50
CA ASP A 82 7.61 -52.54 -42.00
C ASP A 82 6.56 -53.42 -41.30
N LEU A 83 5.80 -52.87 -40.34
CA LEU A 83 4.80 -53.63 -39.60
C LEU A 83 3.68 -54.14 -40.52
N SER A 84 3.13 -53.27 -41.38
CA SER A 84 2.11 -53.65 -42.36
C SER A 84 2.54 -54.80 -43.26
N SER A 85 3.83 -54.88 -43.61
CA SER A 85 4.39 -55.97 -44.42
C SER A 85 4.37 -57.33 -43.72
N TYR A 86 4.43 -57.37 -42.38
CA TYR A 86 4.45 -58.62 -41.60
C TYR A 86 3.06 -59.06 -41.12
N VAL A 87 2.29 -58.14 -40.53
CA VAL A 87 1.02 -58.49 -39.87
C VAL A 87 -0.22 -58.25 -40.73
N GLY A 88 -0.07 -57.50 -41.83
CA GLY A 88 -1.15 -57.07 -42.73
C GLY A 88 -1.38 -55.57 -42.67
N GLU A 89 -1.85 -54.99 -43.78
CA GLU A 89 -2.06 -53.55 -43.95
C GLU A 89 -2.99 -52.96 -42.87
N GLU A 90 -4.10 -53.63 -42.58
CA GLU A 90 -5.08 -53.24 -41.56
C GLU A 90 -4.42 -53.05 -40.18
N ILE A 91 -3.83 -54.10 -39.59
CA ILE A 91 -3.18 -53.98 -38.27
C ILE A 91 -1.97 -53.04 -38.31
N GLY A 92 -1.13 -53.10 -39.35
CA GLY A 92 0.09 -52.29 -39.40
C GLY A 92 -0.19 -50.80 -39.58
N SER A 93 -1.15 -50.44 -40.44
CA SER A 93 -1.57 -49.05 -40.64
C SER A 93 -2.45 -48.57 -39.49
N GLU A 94 -3.53 -49.27 -39.13
CA GLU A 94 -4.45 -48.81 -38.08
C GLU A 94 -3.76 -48.76 -36.72
N SER A 95 -3.08 -49.82 -36.26
CA SER A 95 -2.49 -49.80 -34.91
C SER A 95 -1.38 -48.75 -34.76
N ILE A 96 -0.57 -48.48 -35.79
CA ILE A 96 0.45 -47.42 -35.71
C ILE A 96 -0.15 -46.03 -36.00
N MET A 97 -1.10 -45.89 -36.94
CA MET A 97 -1.75 -44.61 -37.24
C MET A 97 -2.70 -44.15 -36.13
N GLU A 98 -3.36 -45.07 -35.42
CA GLU A 98 -4.22 -44.78 -34.27
C GLU A 98 -3.36 -44.45 -33.04
N MET A 99 -2.26 -45.17 -32.79
CA MET A 99 -1.24 -44.75 -31.82
C MET A 99 -0.60 -43.39 -32.17
N LEU A 100 -0.47 -43.07 -33.47
CA LEU A 100 -0.05 -41.75 -33.94
C LEU A 100 -1.14 -40.67 -33.72
N SER A 101 -2.40 -41.04 -33.91
CA SER A 101 -3.58 -40.17 -33.84
C SER A 101 -3.98 -39.83 -32.40
N GLU A 102 -3.89 -40.76 -31.46
CA GLU A 102 -4.24 -40.52 -30.06
C GLU A 102 -3.00 -40.33 -29.18
N GLY A 103 -2.06 -41.27 -29.22
CA GLY A 103 -0.85 -41.26 -28.39
C GLY A 103 0.14 -40.17 -28.79
N LEU A 104 0.39 -39.98 -30.09
CA LEU A 104 1.18 -38.84 -30.56
C LEU A 104 0.38 -37.54 -30.61
N SER A 105 -0.95 -37.49 -30.70
CA SER A 105 -1.64 -36.18 -30.77
C SER A 105 -1.31 -35.29 -29.57
N SER A 106 -1.40 -35.78 -28.33
CA SER A 106 -1.03 -34.98 -27.15
C SER A 106 0.46 -34.65 -27.08
N ALA A 107 1.33 -35.59 -27.47
CA ALA A 107 2.79 -35.40 -27.46
C ALA A 107 3.27 -34.45 -28.57
N LEU A 108 2.64 -34.52 -29.75
CA LEU A 108 2.83 -33.62 -30.87
C LEU A 108 2.25 -32.25 -30.54
N GLU A 109 1.01 -32.15 -30.07
CA GLU A 109 0.39 -30.87 -29.70
C GLU A 109 1.28 -30.08 -28.72
N THR A 110 1.76 -30.76 -27.66
CA THR A 110 2.58 -30.13 -26.62
C THR A 110 4.02 -29.84 -27.06
N ASN A 111 4.70 -30.80 -27.70
CA ASN A 111 6.13 -30.67 -28.01
C ASN A 111 6.42 -30.31 -29.47
N PHE A 112 5.65 -30.84 -30.42
CA PHE A 112 5.89 -30.70 -31.87
C PHE A 112 5.19 -29.47 -32.46
N ASN A 113 3.88 -29.31 -32.29
CA ASN A 113 3.14 -28.09 -32.63
C ASN A 113 3.59 -26.93 -31.76
N GLY A 114 3.85 -27.16 -30.47
CA GLY A 114 4.56 -26.21 -29.61
C GLY A 114 5.91 -25.78 -30.22
N ALA A 115 6.77 -26.73 -30.62
CA ALA A 115 8.02 -26.39 -31.30
C ALA A 115 7.84 -25.80 -32.71
N LEU A 116 6.77 -26.11 -33.46
CA LEU A 116 6.52 -25.58 -34.80
C LEU A 116 5.97 -24.16 -34.75
N GLN A 117 4.97 -23.90 -33.91
CA GLN A 117 4.49 -22.55 -33.62
C GLN A 117 5.63 -21.72 -33.04
N TYR A 118 6.42 -22.26 -32.11
CA TYR A 118 7.59 -21.57 -31.61
C TYR A 118 8.64 -21.42 -32.74
N ILE A 119 8.98 -22.38 -33.60
CA ILE A 119 9.91 -22.18 -34.74
C ILE A 119 9.45 -21.08 -35.70
N LEU A 120 8.15 -21.06 -36.01
CA LEU A 120 7.53 -20.09 -36.90
C LEU A 120 7.39 -18.69 -36.25
N ASN A 121 7.47 -18.61 -34.91
CA ASN A 121 7.42 -17.35 -34.16
C ASN A 121 8.81 -16.87 -33.62
N VAL A 122 9.68 -17.73 -33.01
CA VAL A 122 10.89 -17.42 -32.18
C VAL A 122 11.97 -18.56 -32.00
N TRP A 123 11.75 -19.83 -32.38
CA TRP A 123 12.56 -21.06 -32.10
C TRP A 123 12.33 -21.97 -30.83
N LYS A 124 12.98 -21.87 -29.64
CA LYS A 124 12.94 -22.92 -28.55
C LYS A 124 11.79 -22.90 -27.48
N GLY A 125 10.73 -23.71 -27.66
CA GLY A 125 10.14 -24.54 -26.58
C GLY A 125 8.72 -24.27 -26.02
N THR A 126 7.88 -25.32 -26.07
CA THR A 126 6.55 -25.53 -25.42
C THR A 126 5.43 -24.52 -25.73
N LEU A 127 4.19 -24.86 -25.31
CA LEU A 127 2.96 -24.10 -25.53
C LEU A 127 3.19 -22.58 -25.45
N PRO A 128 2.83 -21.79 -26.49
CA PRO A 128 3.15 -20.37 -26.53
C PRO A 128 2.53 -19.66 -25.31
N PRO A 129 3.30 -18.88 -24.54
CA PRO A 129 2.75 -18.12 -23.43
C PRO A 129 1.69 -17.14 -23.94
N ASP A 130 0.57 -17.09 -23.24
CA ASP A 130 -0.54 -16.19 -23.49
C ASP A 130 -0.19 -14.73 -23.08
N LEU A 131 -1.01 -13.77 -23.50
CA LEU A 131 -0.93 -12.35 -23.11
C LEU A 131 -0.86 -12.13 -21.59
N SER A 132 -1.44 -13.03 -20.78
CA SER A 132 -1.28 -13.07 -19.31
C SER A 132 0.17 -13.06 -18.83
N PHE A 133 1.13 -13.63 -19.58
CA PHE A 133 2.56 -13.54 -19.25
C PHE A 133 3.12 -12.13 -19.51
N ALA A 134 2.69 -11.45 -20.58
CA ALA A 134 3.06 -10.05 -20.83
C ALA A 134 2.50 -9.13 -19.72
N LEU A 135 1.25 -9.35 -19.31
CA LEU A 135 0.64 -8.66 -18.16
C LEU A 135 1.45 -8.86 -16.87
N THR A 136 1.80 -10.12 -16.57
CA THR A 136 2.59 -10.50 -15.38
C THR A 136 4.02 -9.95 -15.42
N ILE A 137 4.62 -9.76 -16.61
CA ILE A 137 5.91 -9.08 -16.79
C ILE A 137 5.74 -7.56 -16.56
N GLY A 138 4.69 -6.95 -17.10
CA GLY A 138 4.34 -5.55 -16.85
C GLY A 138 4.19 -5.22 -15.37
N GLN A 139 3.54 -6.10 -14.61
CA GLN A 139 3.37 -5.99 -13.16
C GLN A 139 4.67 -6.00 -12.34
N ARG A 140 5.82 -6.33 -12.95
CA ARG A 140 7.13 -6.38 -12.28
C ARG A 140 8.22 -5.71 -13.09
N LEU A 141 7.86 -4.82 -14.02
CA LEU A 141 8.80 -4.15 -14.92
C LEU A 141 9.90 -3.39 -14.16
N ASP A 142 9.59 -2.89 -12.95
CA ASP A 142 10.52 -2.24 -12.02
C ASP A 142 11.59 -3.17 -11.42
N ARG A 143 11.49 -4.48 -11.63
CA ARG A 143 12.30 -5.51 -10.94
C ARG A 143 12.96 -6.51 -11.88
N VAL A 144 12.52 -6.62 -13.13
CA VAL A 144 13.05 -7.58 -14.10
C VAL A 144 14.06 -6.93 -15.03
N SER A 145 15.14 -7.66 -15.35
CA SER A 145 16.08 -7.19 -16.36
C SER A 145 15.47 -7.26 -17.77
N ARG A 146 15.81 -6.30 -18.63
CA ARG A 146 15.33 -6.22 -20.02
C ARG A 146 15.48 -7.54 -20.79
N LEU A 147 16.64 -8.19 -20.69
CA LEU A 147 16.89 -9.47 -21.37
C LEU A 147 16.02 -10.63 -20.82
N TYR A 148 15.75 -10.66 -19.51
CA TYR A 148 14.82 -11.63 -18.94
C TYR A 148 13.40 -11.36 -19.44
N ALA A 149 12.92 -10.12 -19.32
CA ALA A 149 11.59 -9.73 -19.80
C ALA A 149 11.39 -10.04 -21.28
N LEU A 150 12.38 -9.69 -22.13
CA LEU A 150 12.40 -10.00 -23.55
C LEU A 150 12.33 -11.51 -23.80
N SER A 151 13.06 -12.34 -23.06
CA SER A 151 13.01 -13.80 -23.24
C SER A 151 11.66 -14.43 -22.86
N GLN A 152 10.86 -13.78 -22.00
CA GLN A 152 9.51 -14.23 -21.65
C GLN A 152 8.44 -13.74 -22.64
N ILE A 153 8.54 -12.49 -23.12
CA ILE A 153 7.55 -11.94 -24.08
C ILE A 153 7.81 -12.32 -25.53
N ALA A 154 9.07 -12.59 -25.89
CA ALA A 154 9.44 -13.03 -27.22
C ALA A 154 8.56 -14.21 -27.71
N PRO A 155 8.43 -15.34 -26.99
CA PRO A 155 7.63 -16.49 -27.44
C PRO A 155 6.11 -16.31 -27.52
N ILE A 156 5.53 -15.19 -27.08
CA ILE A 156 4.07 -14.98 -27.09
C ILE A 156 3.54 -14.88 -28.53
N GLY A 157 2.63 -15.78 -28.93
CA GLY A 157 2.14 -15.88 -30.32
C GLY A 157 1.32 -14.68 -30.86
N HIS A 158 1.00 -13.69 -30.02
CA HIS A 158 0.20 -12.53 -30.39
C HIS A 158 0.97 -11.45 -31.15
N ASN A 159 0.25 -10.52 -31.79
CA ASN A 159 0.84 -9.37 -32.45
C ASN A 159 1.55 -8.45 -31.43
N PRO A 160 2.70 -7.83 -31.81
CA PRO A 160 3.48 -7.01 -30.88
C PRO A 160 2.70 -5.87 -30.20
N GLN A 161 1.67 -5.32 -30.85
CA GLN A 161 0.84 -4.26 -30.25
C GLN A 161 0.01 -4.77 -29.06
N ALA A 162 -0.54 -5.99 -29.12
CA ALA A 162 -1.27 -6.57 -27.98
C ALA A 162 -0.34 -6.94 -26.81
N ILE A 163 0.90 -7.32 -27.12
CA ILE A 163 1.95 -7.57 -26.13
C ILE A 163 2.34 -6.26 -25.43
N LEU A 164 2.50 -5.16 -26.17
CA LEU A 164 2.73 -3.82 -25.61
C LEU A 164 1.58 -3.36 -24.72
N GLU A 165 0.33 -3.50 -25.17
CA GLU A 165 -0.86 -3.14 -24.38
C GLU A 165 -0.89 -3.92 -23.05
N SER A 166 -0.60 -5.22 -23.08
CA SER A 166 -0.56 -6.06 -21.88
C SER A 166 0.58 -5.65 -20.93
N LEU A 167 1.76 -5.28 -21.47
CA LEU A 167 2.87 -4.74 -20.67
C LEU A 167 2.49 -3.43 -19.98
N ILE A 168 1.83 -2.51 -20.70
CA ILE A 168 1.36 -1.22 -20.17
C ILE A 168 0.28 -1.42 -19.09
N ALA A 169 -0.71 -2.28 -19.33
CA ALA A 169 -1.76 -2.59 -18.34
C ALA A 169 -1.17 -3.20 -17.05
N GLY A 170 -0.13 -4.03 -17.18
CA GLY A 170 0.60 -4.58 -16.05
C GLY A 170 1.37 -3.50 -15.27
N ALA A 171 2.05 -2.60 -16.00
CA ALA A 171 2.79 -1.48 -15.40
C ALA A 171 1.87 -0.49 -14.68
N ASP A 172 0.69 -0.15 -15.23
CA ASP A 172 -0.32 0.69 -14.56
C ASP A 172 -0.84 0.02 -13.28
N THR A 173 -1.15 -1.28 -13.32
CA THR A 173 -1.51 -2.05 -12.12
C THR A 173 -0.44 -1.91 -11.02
N ARG A 174 0.83 -2.06 -11.42
CA ARG A 174 1.99 -1.96 -10.52
C ARG A 174 2.22 -0.54 -9.98
N LEU A 175 1.99 0.48 -10.80
CA LEU A 175 2.07 1.89 -10.41
C LEU A 175 1.00 2.21 -9.36
N ARG A 176 -0.25 1.76 -9.59
CA ARG A 176 -1.37 1.91 -8.66
C ARG A 176 -1.11 1.22 -7.32
N GLU A 177 -0.54 0.02 -7.30
CA GLU A 177 -0.13 -0.67 -6.07
C GLU A 177 0.85 0.19 -5.25
N LYS A 178 1.92 0.69 -5.87
CA LYS A 178 2.94 1.51 -5.20
C LYS A 178 2.35 2.81 -4.65
N LEU A 179 1.54 3.50 -5.44
CA LEU A 179 0.92 4.77 -5.06
C LEU A 179 -0.22 4.60 -4.04
N SER A 180 -0.91 3.45 -4.02
CA SER A 180 -2.00 3.18 -3.08
C SER A 180 -1.55 3.27 -1.61
N THR A 181 -0.42 2.64 -1.26
CA THR A 181 0.14 2.71 0.10
C THR A 181 0.52 4.15 0.46
N ALA A 182 1.23 4.86 -0.42
CA ALA A 182 1.63 6.25 -0.17
C ALA A 182 0.43 7.19 0.01
N LYS A 183 -0.62 7.02 -0.82
CA LYS A 183 -1.89 7.75 -0.73
C LYS A 183 -2.62 7.48 0.59
N GLN A 184 -2.70 6.21 0.99
CA GLN A 184 -3.36 5.82 2.25
C GLN A 184 -2.65 6.45 3.45
N THR A 185 -1.32 6.34 3.53
CA THR A 185 -0.51 6.96 4.58
C THR A 185 -0.63 8.49 4.58
N TYR A 186 -0.69 9.14 3.40
CA TYR A 186 -0.92 10.58 3.31
C TYR A 186 -2.28 11.01 3.88
N ILE A 187 -3.34 10.25 3.60
CA ILE A 187 -4.70 10.48 4.14
C ILE A 187 -4.73 10.26 5.66
N GLU A 188 -4.02 9.24 6.17
CA GLU A 188 -3.88 8.98 7.61
C GLU A 188 -3.21 10.16 8.34
N TYR A 189 -2.10 10.70 7.80
CA TYR A 189 -1.45 11.88 8.39
C TYR A 189 -2.27 13.16 8.28
N LEU A 190 -3.04 13.38 7.19
CA LEU A 190 -4.00 14.49 7.12
C LEU A 190 -5.11 14.36 8.16
N THR A 191 -5.62 13.15 8.37
CA THR A 191 -6.66 12.87 9.37
C THR A 191 -6.11 13.07 10.78
N ALA A 192 -4.87 12.64 11.02
CA ALA A 192 -4.15 12.89 12.27
C ALA A 192 -3.86 14.39 12.50
N LYS A 193 -3.51 15.17 11.45
CA LYS A 193 -3.38 16.64 11.54
C LYS A 193 -4.69 17.26 12.00
N ASN A 194 -5.80 16.94 11.34
CA ASN A 194 -7.10 17.52 11.66
C ASN A 194 -7.54 17.15 13.08
N SER A 195 -7.43 15.87 13.47
CA SER A 195 -7.77 15.41 14.82
C SER A 195 -6.88 16.06 15.89
N GLY A 196 -5.56 16.14 15.66
CA GLY A 196 -4.61 16.77 16.55
C GLY A 196 -4.83 18.27 16.72
N LEU A 197 -5.07 19.01 15.63
CA LEU A 197 -5.44 20.43 15.67
C LEU A 197 -6.76 20.66 16.40
N THR A 198 -7.81 19.85 16.13
CA THR A 198 -9.08 19.95 16.85
C THR A 198 -8.87 19.72 18.36
N ASN A 199 -8.13 18.69 18.74
CA ASN A 199 -7.81 18.44 20.15
C ASN A 199 -7.03 19.59 20.78
N PHE A 200 -6.04 20.16 20.08
CA PHE A 200 -5.26 21.30 20.57
C PHE A 200 -6.14 22.54 20.78
N VAL A 201 -7.02 22.86 19.83
CA VAL A 201 -8.01 23.94 19.97
C VAL A 201 -8.94 23.71 21.16
N THR A 202 -9.43 22.47 21.38
CA THR A 202 -10.25 22.15 22.55
C THR A 202 -9.48 22.30 23.87
N GLN A 203 -8.20 21.91 23.93
CA GLN A 203 -7.39 22.12 25.14
C GLN A 203 -7.08 23.60 25.38
N LEU A 204 -6.89 24.38 24.32
CA LEU A 204 -6.70 25.83 24.40
C LEU A 204 -7.97 26.54 24.91
N ASP A 205 -9.15 26.14 24.43
CA ASP A 205 -10.45 26.64 24.91
C ASP A 205 -10.65 26.36 26.41
N ASN A 206 -10.40 25.11 26.85
CA ASN A 206 -10.42 24.75 28.26
C ASN A 206 -9.43 25.58 29.09
N TYR A 207 -8.19 25.74 28.61
CA TYR A 207 -7.16 26.50 29.30
C TYR A 207 -7.49 28.00 29.41
N VAL A 208 -8.10 28.59 28.39
CA VAL A 208 -8.60 29.98 28.45
C VAL A 208 -9.72 30.08 29.49
N ALA A 209 -10.67 29.14 29.52
CA ALA A 209 -11.73 29.12 30.52
C ALA A 209 -11.18 28.99 31.96
N ASP A 210 -10.24 28.07 32.19
CA ASP A 210 -9.58 27.89 33.50
C ASP A 210 -8.76 29.12 33.90
N THR A 211 -8.06 29.76 32.95
CA THR A 211 -7.32 31.01 33.18
C THR A 211 -8.25 32.15 33.57
N VAL A 212 -9.37 32.33 32.85
CA VAL A 212 -10.39 33.35 33.18
C VAL A 212 -10.97 33.09 34.57
N ASN A 213 -11.30 31.84 34.91
CA ASN A 213 -11.76 31.48 36.25
C ASN A 213 -10.71 31.85 37.32
N MET A 214 -9.44 31.49 37.11
CA MET A 214 -8.35 31.81 38.04
C MET A 214 -8.16 33.32 38.23
N LEU A 215 -8.24 34.12 37.15
CA LEU A 215 -8.15 35.59 37.21
C LEU A 215 -9.34 36.21 37.96
N VAL A 216 -10.56 35.71 37.73
CA VAL A 216 -11.77 36.16 38.46
C VAL A 216 -11.66 35.85 39.95
N PHE A 217 -11.29 34.62 40.32
CA PHE A 217 -11.12 34.26 41.74
C PHE A 217 -9.95 35.01 42.40
N GLY A 218 -8.86 35.25 41.68
CA GLY A 218 -7.75 36.09 42.15
C GLY A 218 -8.18 37.53 42.40
N THR A 219 -9.01 38.10 41.51
CA THR A 219 -9.53 39.47 41.65
C THR A 219 -10.46 39.58 42.87
N ILE A 220 -11.32 38.59 43.09
CA ILE A 220 -12.19 38.52 44.29
C ILE A 220 -11.33 38.47 45.56
N ALA A 221 -10.33 37.59 45.61
CA ALA A 221 -9.45 37.48 46.76
C ALA A 221 -8.63 38.77 47.04
N PHE A 222 -8.23 39.50 46.00
CA PHE A 222 -7.60 40.81 46.13
C PHE A 222 -8.57 41.85 46.71
N ILE A 223 -9.81 41.92 46.20
CA ILE A 223 -10.85 42.81 46.72
C ILE A 223 -11.16 42.51 48.19
N ASP A 224 -11.29 41.24 48.57
CA ASP A 224 -11.54 40.83 49.96
C ASP A 224 -10.40 41.24 50.89
N ALA A 225 -9.14 41.09 50.45
CA ALA A 225 -7.97 41.54 51.21
C ALA A 225 -7.94 43.07 51.37
N LEU A 226 -8.22 43.81 50.30
CA LEU A 226 -8.24 45.27 50.28
C LEU A 226 -9.38 45.84 51.14
N GLN A 227 -10.56 45.22 51.12
CA GLN A 227 -11.64 45.51 52.07
C GLN A 227 -11.22 45.23 53.52
N GLY A 228 -10.43 44.18 53.77
CA GLY A 228 -9.83 43.91 55.08
C GLY A 228 -8.96 45.06 55.58
N VAL A 229 -8.08 45.59 54.73
CA VAL A 229 -7.22 46.75 55.04
C VAL A 229 -8.06 48.01 55.27
N ILE A 230 -8.98 48.35 54.37
CA ILE A 230 -9.87 49.52 54.51
C ILE A 230 -10.63 49.46 55.84
N ASN A 231 -11.21 48.31 56.19
CA ASN A 231 -11.96 48.17 57.43
C ASN A 231 -11.07 48.31 58.68
N ALA A 232 -9.83 47.81 58.64
CA ALA A 232 -8.88 47.97 59.74
C ALA A 232 -8.48 49.44 59.94
N VAL A 233 -8.05 50.12 58.87
CA VAL A 233 -7.69 51.56 58.88
C VAL A 233 -8.88 52.40 59.33
N ALA A 234 -10.07 52.17 58.79
CA ALA A 234 -11.27 52.90 59.19
C ALA A 234 -11.61 52.70 60.68
N GLN A 235 -11.49 51.48 61.21
CA GLN A 235 -11.73 51.21 62.64
C GLN A 235 -10.69 51.88 63.55
N GLU A 236 -9.41 51.86 63.17
CA GLU A 236 -8.33 52.50 63.93
C GLU A 236 -8.51 54.03 63.98
N HIS A 237 -8.74 54.67 62.82
CA HIS A 237 -8.93 56.11 62.73
C HIS A 237 -10.24 56.57 63.40
N LEU A 238 -11.34 55.82 63.29
CA LEU A 238 -12.58 56.12 64.03
C LEU A 238 -12.39 56.00 65.55
N ALA A 239 -11.67 54.98 66.01
CA ALA A 239 -11.34 54.84 67.44
C ALA A 239 -10.46 56.01 67.93
N ARG A 240 -9.52 56.48 67.10
CA ARG A 240 -8.68 57.64 67.40
C ARG A 240 -9.49 58.95 67.43
N LEU A 241 -10.40 59.16 66.50
CA LEU A 241 -11.29 60.33 66.48
C LEU A 241 -12.20 60.38 67.71
N ASN A 242 -12.83 59.26 68.08
CA ASN A 242 -13.64 59.18 69.30
C ASN A 242 -12.82 59.52 70.57
N GLN A 243 -11.56 59.07 70.66
CA GLN A 243 -10.66 59.45 71.75
C GLN A 243 -10.35 60.95 71.77
N LEU A 244 -10.23 61.60 70.61
CA LEU A 244 -9.97 63.04 70.52
C LEU A 244 -11.23 63.85 70.88
N GLU A 245 -12.42 63.37 70.50
CA GLU A 245 -13.72 63.93 70.90
C GLU A 245 -13.94 63.83 72.42
N ASP A 246 -13.73 62.65 73.02
CA ASP A 246 -13.78 62.43 74.47
C ASP A 246 -12.82 63.38 75.23
N ASN A 247 -11.61 63.59 74.69
CA ASN A 247 -10.62 64.50 75.26
C ASN A 247 -11.03 65.98 75.13
N LEU A 248 -11.71 66.35 74.03
CA LEU A 248 -12.25 67.70 73.81
C LEU A 248 -13.36 68.01 74.81
N GLU A 249 -14.38 67.15 74.93
CA GLU A 249 -15.48 67.30 75.89
C GLU A 249 -14.96 67.34 77.33
N ALA A 250 -14.03 66.43 77.68
CA ALA A 250 -13.42 66.41 79.00
C ALA A 250 -12.64 67.71 79.33
N ASN A 251 -11.99 68.34 78.35
CA ASN A 251 -11.31 69.62 78.56
C ASN A 251 -12.29 70.80 78.62
N GLU A 252 -13.38 70.79 77.85
CA GLU A 252 -14.45 71.79 77.96
C GLU A 252 -15.10 71.77 79.35
N LEU A 253 -15.48 70.58 79.83
CA LEU A 253 -16.04 70.40 81.17
C LEU A 253 -15.06 70.85 82.28
N ARG A 254 -13.75 70.61 82.12
CA ARG A 254 -12.73 71.08 83.07
C ARG A 254 -12.63 72.61 83.11
N LYS A 255 -12.75 73.30 81.97
CA LYS A 255 -12.78 74.77 81.91
C LYS A 255 -14.06 75.32 82.53
N LEU A 256 -15.21 74.71 82.25
CA LEU A 256 -16.51 75.12 82.79
C LEU A 256 -16.57 75.04 84.34
N HIS A 257 -15.87 74.08 84.94
CA HIS A 257 -15.77 73.90 86.39
C HIS A 257 -14.55 74.61 87.02
N GLU A 258 -13.88 75.52 86.28
CA GLU A 258 -12.71 76.29 86.74
C GLU A 258 -11.52 75.41 87.24
N ILE A 259 -11.43 74.15 86.77
CA ILE A 259 -10.36 73.20 87.13
C ILE A 259 -9.06 73.54 86.38
N ILE A 260 -9.18 74.13 85.19
CA ILE A 260 -8.09 74.64 84.37
C ILE A 260 -8.36 76.09 83.97
N ASP A 261 -7.31 76.88 83.78
CA ASP A 261 -7.44 78.25 83.28
C ASP A 261 -7.62 78.29 81.75
N THR A 262 -7.93 79.47 81.22
CA THR A 262 -8.17 79.68 79.79
C THR A 262 -6.91 79.41 78.97
N GLU A 263 -5.71 79.78 79.47
CA GLU A 263 -4.45 79.58 78.75
C GLU A 263 -4.12 78.08 78.60
N THR A 264 -4.25 77.29 79.67
CA THR A 264 -4.07 75.83 79.61
C THR A 264 -5.11 75.15 78.71
N TYR A 265 -6.34 75.65 78.69
CA TYR A 265 -7.37 75.13 77.79
C TYR A 265 -7.07 75.42 76.31
N ASP A 266 -6.68 76.65 75.99
CA ASP A 266 -6.38 77.04 74.60
C ASP A 266 -5.11 76.31 74.08
N GLN A 267 -4.13 76.03 74.96
CA GLN A 267 -3.00 75.15 74.65
C GLN A 267 -3.46 73.72 74.32
N ARG A 268 -4.33 73.11 75.14
CA ARG A 268 -4.87 71.77 74.89
C ARG A 268 -5.76 71.66 73.66
N LEU A 269 -6.51 72.71 73.32
CA LEU A 269 -7.22 72.78 72.05
C LEU A 269 -6.24 72.73 70.87
N THR A 270 -5.12 73.45 70.97
CA THR A 270 -4.06 73.43 69.95
C THR A 270 -3.39 72.06 69.84
N GLU A 271 -3.17 71.36 70.96
CA GLU A 271 -2.68 69.98 70.97
C GLU A 271 -3.65 69.02 70.26
N ILE A 272 -4.96 69.14 70.52
CA ILE A 272 -6.00 68.32 69.86
C ILE A 272 -6.07 68.62 68.35
N ASP A 273 -5.99 69.89 67.93
CA ASP A 273 -6.00 70.29 66.51
C ASP A 273 -4.79 69.73 65.73
N VAL A 274 -3.60 69.71 66.37
CA VAL A 274 -2.40 69.08 65.83
C VAL A 274 -2.57 67.55 65.72
N ASP A 275 -3.14 66.90 66.74
CA ASP A 275 -3.42 65.46 66.73
C ASP A 275 -4.46 65.07 65.67
N VAL A 276 -5.50 65.88 65.46
CA VAL A 276 -6.48 65.72 64.36
C VAL A 276 -5.78 65.86 63.00
N THR A 277 -4.98 66.91 62.82
CA THR A 277 -4.22 67.13 61.58
C THR A 277 -3.27 65.98 61.26
N ALA A 278 -2.56 65.45 62.26
CA ALA A 278 -1.69 64.28 62.12
C ALA A 278 -2.49 63.00 61.77
N THR A 279 -3.68 62.84 62.35
CA THR A 279 -4.59 61.72 62.06
C THR A 279 -5.11 61.78 60.62
N ILE A 280 -5.44 62.97 60.10
CA ILE A 280 -5.85 63.18 58.70
C ILE A 280 -4.69 62.86 57.75
N ASN A 281 -3.50 63.45 57.97
CA ASN A 281 -2.34 63.20 57.11
C ASN A 281 -1.96 61.71 57.05
N THR A 282 -2.12 60.97 58.16
CA THR A 282 -1.85 59.52 58.21
C THR A 282 -2.90 58.73 57.43
N TYR A 283 -4.18 59.15 57.49
CA TYR A 283 -5.27 58.54 56.73
C TYR A 283 -5.12 58.77 55.22
N ASP A 284 -4.71 59.97 54.80
CA ASP A 284 -4.48 60.30 53.40
C ASP A 284 -3.33 59.45 52.80
N ILE A 285 -2.24 59.22 53.55
CA ILE A 285 -1.15 58.30 53.16
C ILE A 285 -1.67 56.88 52.96
N TRP A 286 -2.54 56.38 53.85
CA TRP A 286 -3.16 55.05 53.70
C TRP A 286 -4.04 54.95 52.44
N ILE A 287 -4.74 56.03 52.07
CA ILE A 287 -5.50 56.07 50.80
C ILE A 287 -4.54 56.00 49.60
N GLU A 288 -3.47 56.78 49.59
CA GLU A 288 -2.46 56.74 48.52
C GLU A 288 -1.82 55.34 48.37
N GLU A 289 -1.54 54.65 49.48
CA GLU A 289 -1.04 53.26 49.46
C GLU A 289 -2.09 52.28 48.88
N ILE A 290 -3.37 52.44 49.23
CA ILE A 290 -4.46 51.59 48.71
C ILE A 290 -4.65 51.80 47.20
N ASP A 291 -4.65 53.05 46.73
CA ASP A 291 -4.75 53.37 45.30
C ASP A 291 -3.54 52.81 44.52
N ALA A 292 -2.33 52.91 45.08
CA ALA A 292 -1.13 52.30 44.50
C ALA A 292 -1.23 50.77 44.38
N MET A 293 -1.80 50.08 45.38
CA MET A 293 -2.05 48.64 45.31
C MET A 293 -3.06 48.26 44.22
N ILE A 294 -4.09 49.08 44.00
CA ILE A 294 -5.08 48.87 42.92
C ILE A 294 -4.40 49.01 41.55
N ASP A 295 -3.60 50.06 41.36
CA ASP A 295 -2.88 50.30 40.11
C ASP A 295 -1.82 49.21 39.83
N GLU A 296 -1.07 48.75 40.84
CA GLU A 296 -0.12 47.65 40.67
C GLU A 296 -0.84 46.36 40.23
N TYR A 297 -1.97 46.03 40.86
CA TYR A 297 -2.75 44.84 40.50
C TYR A 297 -3.35 44.93 39.08
N ALA A 298 -3.87 46.11 38.69
CA ALA A 298 -4.38 46.34 37.34
C ALA A 298 -3.30 46.23 36.26
N ASN A 299 -2.09 46.73 36.53
CA ASN A 299 -0.95 46.61 35.62
C ASN A 299 -0.42 45.17 35.53
N TRP A 300 -0.42 44.43 36.64
CA TRP A 300 -0.08 43.01 36.68
C TRP A 300 -1.04 42.19 35.79
N LEU A 301 -2.36 42.38 35.94
CA LEU A 301 -3.38 41.71 35.12
C LEU A 301 -3.17 41.96 33.61
N ASN A 302 -2.94 43.21 33.21
CA ASN A 302 -2.74 43.58 31.80
C ASN A 302 -1.45 42.97 31.19
N THR A 303 -0.41 42.81 31.99
CA THR A 303 0.86 42.20 31.54
C THR A 303 0.68 40.71 31.29
N TYR A 304 0.21 39.97 32.30
CA TYR A 304 0.09 38.51 32.22
C TYR A 304 -0.96 38.04 31.21
N ALA A 305 -2.02 38.82 30.96
CA ALA A 305 -3.00 38.51 29.92
C ALA A 305 -2.37 38.46 28.50
N ASN A 306 -1.43 39.35 28.19
CA ASN A 306 -0.73 39.37 26.90
C ASN A 306 0.30 38.24 26.78
N ASP A 307 1.08 37.99 27.83
CA ASP A 307 2.10 36.92 27.82
C ASP A 307 1.49 35.53 27.65
N ILE A 308 0.32 35.29 28.26
CA ILE A 308 -0.44 34.05 28.09
C ILE A 308 -0.92 33.90 26.63
N ALA A 309 -1.47 34.96 26.03
CA ALA A 309 -1.94 34.93 24.65
C ALA A 309 -0.80 34.62 23.66
N ILE A 310 0.36 35.28 23.82
CA ILE A 310 1.56 35.06 23.00
C ILE A 310 2.04 33.60 23.13
N THR A 311 2.17 33.10 24.36
CA THR A 311 2.63 31.73 24.63
C THR A 311 1.74 30.67 23.97
N LEU A 312 0.42 30.89 23.95
CA LEU A 312 -0.54 29.98 23.29
C LEU A 312 -0.43 30.01 21.76
N THR A 313 -0.24 31.20 21.16
CA THR A 313 -0.03 31.33 19.71
C THR A 313 1.28 30.67 19.26
N ASP A 314 2.38 30.92 19.97
CA ASP A 314 3.68 30.30 19.66
C ASP A 314 3.62 28.76 19.73
N LEU A 315 2.88 28.21 20.70
CA LEU A 315 2.71 26.76 20.85
C LEU A 315 1.85 26.16 19.72
N TYR A 316 0.83 26.89 19.25
CA TYR A 316 0.00 26.50 18.11
C TYR A 316 0.82 26.48 16.80
N ASP A 317 1.56 27.54 16.52
CA ASP A 317 2.38 27.70 15.31
C ASP A 317 3.51 26.65 15.26
N ALA A 318 4.14 26.37 16.41
CA ALA A 318 5.14 25.32 16.54
C ALA A 318 4.56 23.93 16.24
N TYR A 319 3.36 23.63 16.74
CA TYR A 319 2.68 22.36 16.44
C TYR A 319 2.33 22.25 14.95
N GLU A 320 1.74 23.29 14.34
CA GLU A 320 1.38 23.24 12.93
C GLU A 320 2.61 23.06 12.02
N SER A 321 3.71 23.77 12.33
CA SER A 321 4.99 23.67 11.62
C SER A 321 5.54 22.24 11.59
N ILE A 322 5.54 21.55 12.75
CA ILE A 322 5.99 20.15 12.85
C ILE A 322 5.14 19.22 11.97
N VAL A 323 3.82 19.37 12.00
CA VAL A 323 2.92 18.50 11.24
C VAL A 323 3.02 18.79 9.73
N ASN A 324 3.11 20.06 9.33
CA ASN A 324 3.34 20.46 7.93
C ASN A 324 4.67 19.90 7.40
N ALA A 325 5.74 19.90 8.21
CA ALA A 325 7.03 19.31 7.81
C ALA A 325 6.97 17.78 7.58
N ILE A 326 6.06 17.06 8.24
CA ILE A 326 5.83 15.62 8.01
C ILE A 326 5.01 15.40 6.72
N ILE A 327 3.94 16.16 6.54
CA ILE A 327 3.07 16.09 5.35
C ILE A 327 3.87 16.40 4.07
N ASN A 328 4.68 17.47 4.08
CA ASN A 328 5.47 17.88 2.93
C ASN A 328 6.49 16.80 2.52
N LYS A 329 7.15 16.13 3.48
CA LYS A 329 8.06 14.99 3.19
C LYS A 329 7.38 13.83 2.45
N ILE A 330 6.07 13.66 2.59
CA ILE A 330 5.29 12.65 1.87
C ILE A 330 4.89 13.17 0.49
N ALA A 331 4.45 14.43 0.40
CA ALA A 331 4.16 15.09 -0.88
C ALA A 331 5.39 15.13 -1.81
N ASP A 332 6.57 15.47 -1.27
CA ASP A 332 7.85 15.50 -1.99
C ASP A 332 8.25 14.11 -2.51
N LYS A 333 7.97 13.05 -1.75
CA LYS A 333 8.21 11.67 -2.19
C LYS A 333 7.25 11.21 -3.28
N ILE A 334 6.02 11.72 -3.29
CA ILE A 334 5.03 11.43 -4.33
C ILE A 334 5.36 12.20 -5.62
N SER A 335 5.74 13.48 -5.52
CA SER A 335 6.11 14.30 -6.68
C SER A 335 7.45 13.90 -7.30
N GLY A 336 8.38 13.34 -6.52
CA GLY A 336 9.65 12.76 -7.00
C GLY A 336 9.56 11.34 -7.56
N PHE A 337 8.36 10.78 -7.78
CA PHE A 337 8.17 9.39 -8.21
C PHE A 337 8.38 9.23 -9.73
N THR A 338 9.54 8.72 -10.17
CA THR A 338 9.91 8.60 -11.59
C THR A 338 9.47 7.31 -12.28
N ASP A 339 9.03 6.30 -11.52
CA ASP A 339 8.72 4.95 -11.99
C ASP A 339 7.80 4.90 -13.23
N GLU A 340 6.87 5.85 -13.40
CA GLU A 340 6.00 5.92 -14.58
C GLU A 340 6.82 6.08 -15.88
N GLY A 341 7.77 7.03 -15.87
CA GLY A 341 8.66 7.28 -17.00
C GLY A 341 9.62 6.10 -17.24
N ASP A 342 10.18 5.55 -16.16
CA ASP A 342 11.13 4.43 -16.22
C ASP A 342 10.46 3.15 -16.76
N MET A 343 9.24 2.83 -16.29
CA MET A 343 8.45 1.71 -16.80
C MET A 343 8.02 1.91 -18.26
N LYS A 344 7.56 3.12 -18.61
CA LYS A 344 7.18 3.45 -20.00
C LYS A 344 8.35 3.28 -20.96
N ASN A 345 9.53 3.79 -20.60
CA ASN A 345 10.75 3.68 -21.40
C ASN A 345 11.15 2.21 -21.57
N LEU A 346 11.20 1.42 -20.50
CA LEU A 346 11.55 0.01 -20.57
C LEU A 346 10.52 -0.82 -21.35
N ALA A 347 9.22 -0.51 -21.26
CA ALA A 347 8.19 -1.17 -22.06
C ALA A 347 8.33 -0.86 -23.57
N LEU A 348 8.69 0.39 -23.92
CA LEU A 348 8.99 0.79 -25.29
C LEU A 348 10.27 0.12 -25.80
N GLU A 349 11.34 0.05 -25.01
CA GLU A 349 12.58 -0.67 -25.39
C GLU A 349 12.31 -2.16 -25.66
N LEU A 350 11.52 -2.81 -24.80
CA LEU A 350 11.11 -4.21 -24.98
C LEU A 350 10.26 -4.40 -26.24
N TYR A 351 9.38 -3.45 -26.56
CA TYR A 351 8.60 -3.45 -27.80
C TYR A 351 9.48 -3.26 -29.04
N GLU A 352 10.41 -2.32 -29.02
CA GLU A 352 11.32 -2.06 -30.15
C GLU A 352 12.24 -3.27 -30.42
N ASP A 353 12.75 -3.93 -29.37
CA ASP A 353 13.49 -5.19 -29.47
C ASP A 353 12.62 -6.30 -30.07
N LEU A 354 11.39 -6.47 -29.57
CA LEU A 354 10.43 -7.46 -30.07
C LEU A 354 10.07 -7.23 -31.53
N ARG A 355 9.87 -5.96 -31.93
CA ARG A 355 9.59 -5.56 -33.31
C ARG A 355 10.79 -5.79 -34.21
N ALA A 356 11.99 -5.46 -33.76
CA ALA A 356 13.22 -5.71 -34.52
C ALA A 356 13.45 -7.21 -34.73
N TYR A 357 13.20 -8.01 -33.69
CA TYR A 357 13.30 -9.47 -33.73
C TYR A 357 12.29 -10.10 -34.71
N ARG A 358 11.01 -9.73 -34.59
CA ARG A 358 9.92 -10.30 -35.42
C ARG A 358 9.73 -9.64 -36.79
N LYS A 359 10.41 -8.52 -37.06
CA LYS A 359 10.28 -7.69 -38.27
C LYS A 359 8.83 -7.23 -38.56
N ALA A 360 8.00 -7.12 -37.53
CA ALA A 360 6.58 -6.80 -37.63
C ALA A 360 6.14 -5.92 -36.45
N GLY A 361 5.30 -4.91 -36.72
CA GLY A 361 4.80 -3.94 -35.73
C GLY A 361 4.86 -2.51 -36.27
N PHE A 362 4.33 -1.56 -35.50
CA PHE A 362 4.40 -0.12 -35.83
C PHE A 362 5.66 0.52 -35.23
N LYS A 363 5.94 1.76 -35.61
CA LYS A 363 6.96 2.57 -34.95
C LYS A 363 6.28 3.60 -34.05
N TYR A 364 6.37 3.38 -32.75
CA TYR A 364 6.04 4.38 -31.74
C TYR A 364 7.31 5.18 -31.45
N SER A 365 7.18 6.51 -31.40
CA SER A 365 8.27 7.47 -31.20
C SER A 365 8.20 8.10 -29.83
#